data_AF-J5HW22-F1
#
_entry.id   AF-J5HW22-F1
#
_cell.length_a   1.000
_cell.length_b   1.000
_cell.length_c   1.000
_cell.angle_alpha   90.00
_cell.angle_beta   90.00
_cell.angle_gamma   90.00
#
_symmetry.space_group_name_H-M   'P 1'
#
loop_
_entity.id
_entity.type
_entity.pdbx_description
1 polymer ?
#
loop_
_entity_poly.entity_id
_entity_poly.type
_entity_poly.pdbx_seq_one_letter_code
_entity_poly.pdbx_strand_id
1 'polypeptide(L)' 'MYAPVIAGKWQQHELWDGTYTFNDLLDMHEIMLVEGENRRRAEECAANKEVNT' A
#
# COMPACT_ATOMS: atom_id res chain seq x y z
N MET A 1 10.06 -5.46 -5.22
CA MET A 1 11.20 -4.51 -5.13
C MET A 1 10.79 -3.10 -5.53
N TYR A 2 10.40 -2.79 -6.78
CA TYR A 2 10.07 -1.40 -7.16
C TYR A 2 8.66 -0.92 -6.79
N ALA A 3 7.79 -1.79 -6.29
CA ALA A 3 6.40 -1.45 -5.97
C ALA A 3 6.26 -0.23 -5.03
N PRO A 4 7.04 -0.12 -3.93
CA PRO A 4 7.01 1.07 -3.08
C PRO A 4 7.42 2.36 -3.81
N VAL A 5 8.37 2.27 -4.73
CA VAL A 5 8.83 3.42 -5.54
C VAL A 5 7.76 3.85 -6.55
N ILE A 6 7.16 2.88 -7.26
CA ILE A 6 6.06 3.13 -8.21
C ILE A 6 4.84 3.72 -7.50
N ALA A 7 4.56 3.26 -6.27
CA ALA A 7 3.50 3.79 -5.43
C ALA A 7 3.83 5.16 -4.80
N GLY A 8 5.02 5.71 -5.05
CA GLY A 8 5.47 6.99 -4.49
C GLY A 8 5.70 6.97 -2.98
N LYS A 9 5.78 5.78 -2.36
CA LYS A 9 6.07 5.61 -0.94
C LYS A 9 7.55 5.82 -0.65
N TRP A 10 8.41 5.34 -1.56
CA TRP A 10 9.88 5.38 -1.46
C TRP A 10 10.51 6.09 -2.66
N GLN A 11 11.73 6.61 -2.47
CA GLN A 11 12.61 7.09 -3.52
C GLN A 11 13.43 5.94 -4.11
N GLN A 12 13.87 6.08 -5.37
CA GLN A 12 14.61 5.02 -6.06
C GLN A 12 15.92 4.64 -5.36
N HIS A 13 16.64 5.60 -4.77
CA HIS A 13 17.93 5.34 -4.13
C HIS A 13 17.81 4.56 -2.81
N GLU A 14 16.65 4.68 -2.12
CA GLU A 14 16.37 4.01 -0.85
C GLU A 14 16.30 2.48 -0.97
N LEU A 15 16.27 1.93 -2.20
CA LEU A 15 16.32 0.49 -2.46
C LEU A 15 17.73 -0.10 -2.34
N TRP A 16 18.79 0.72 -2.36
CA TRP A 16 20.18 0.22 -2.43
C TRP A 16 21.19 1.01 -1.61
N ASP A 17 20.83 2.17 -1.07
CA ASP A 17 21.72 3.01 -0.25
C ASP A 17 21.82 2.59 1.22
N GLY A 18 21.07 1.55 1.63
CA GLY A 18 21.04 1.05 3.00
C GLY A 18 20.05 1.77 3.92
N THR A 19 19.20 2.67 3.39
CA THR A 19 18.11 3.32 4.14
C THR A 19 17.14 2.28 4.71
N TYR A 20 16.79 1.27 3.91
CA TYR A 20 15.89 0.19 4.29
C TYR A 20 16.56 -1.17 4.15
N THR A 21 16.17 -2.09 5.03
CA THR A 21 16.53 -3.50 4.94
C THR A 21 15.57 -4.26 4.04
N PHE A 22 15.90 -5.53 3.76
CA PHE A 22 14.97 -6.41 3.05
C PHE A 22 13.67 -6.65 3.82
N ASN A 23 13.70 -6.65 5.16
CA ASN A 23 12.49 -6.81 5.97
C ASN A 23 11.57 -5.59 5.84
N ASP A 24 12.14 -4.37 5.85
CA ASP A 24 11.36 -3.15 5.65
C ASP A 24 10.67 -3.14 4.26
N LEU A 25 11.31 -3.73 3.24
CA LEU A 25 10.70 -3.91 1.93
C LEU A 25 9.49 -4.85 1.99
N LEU A 26 9.57 -5.95 2.74
CA LEU A 26 8.45 -6.87 2.93
C LEU A 26 7.31 -6.18 3.70
N ASP A 27 7.63 -5.47 4.78
CA ASP A 27 6.64 -4.73 5.57
C ASP A 27 5.92 -3.67 4.73
N MET A 28 6.65 -2.93 3.88
CA MET A 28 6.04 -1.96 2.98
C MET A 28 5.10 -2.62 1.96
N HIS A 29 5.46 -3.80 1.45
CA HIS A 29 4.57 -4.58 0.60
C HIS A 29 3.30 -5.01 1.33
N GLU A 30 3.39 -5.42 2.60
CA GLU A 30 2.23 -5.75 3.43
C GLU A 30 1.34 -4.54 3.71
N ILE A 31 1.93 -3.39 4.05
CA ILE A 31 1.20 -2.13 4.24
C ILE A 31 0.41 -1.78 2.97
N MET A 32 1.03 -1.87 1.80
CA MET A 32 0.36 -1.58 0.52
C MET A 32 -0.82 -2.52 0.25
N LEU A 33 -0.71 -3.81 0.61
CA LEU A 33 -1.79 -4.77 0.50
C LEU A 33 -2.97 -4.43 1.43
N VAL A 34 -2.67 -4.09 2.68
CA VAL A 34 -3.67 -3.68 3.67
C VAL A 34 -4.38 -2.39 3.26
N GLU A 35 -3.65 -1.40 2.73
CA GLU A 35 -4.24 -0.17 2.21
C GLU A 35 -5.21 -0.44 1.06
N GLY A 36 -4.86 -1.36 0.15
CA GLY A 36 -5.74 -1.78 -0.95
C GLY A 36 -7.02 -2.46 -0.44
N GLU A 37 -6.89 -3.39 0.49
CA GLU A 37 -8.03 -4.09 1.10
C GLU A 37 -8.95 -3.14 1.88
N ASN A 38 -8.38 -2.20 2.65
CA ASN A 38 -9.15 -1.20 3.37
C ASN A 38 -9.94 -0.29 2.42
N ARG A 39 -9.33 0.10 1.29
CA ARG A 39 -10.00 0.90 0.27
C ARG A 39 -11.19 0.15 -0.35
N ARG A 40 -10.97 -1.12 -0.74
CA ARG A 40 -12.02 -1.99 -1.28
C ARG A 40 -13.20 -2.11 -0.30
N ARG A 41 -12.92 -2.37 0.99
CA ARG A 41 -13.96 -2.45 2.02
C ARG A 41 -14.70 -1.13 2.24
N ALA A 42 -14.00 0.00 2.16
CA ALA A 42 -14.61 1.31 2.28
C ALA A 42 -15.57 1.59 1.11
N GLU A 43 -15.17 1.24 -0.12
CA GLU A 43 -16.00 1.35 -1.33
C GLU A 43 -17.25 0.47 -1.23
N GLU A 44 -17.11 -0.79 -0.79
CA GLU A 44 -18.25 -1.70 -0.57
C GLU A 44 -19.23 -1.17 0.48
N CYS A 45 -18.70 -0.63 1.57
CA CYS A 45 -19.53 -0.02 2.61
C CYS A 45 -20.28 1.22 2.09
N ALA A 46 -19.63 2.06 1.28
CA ALA A 46 -20.25 3.23 0.67
C ALA A 46 -21.37 2.82 -0.31
N ALA A 47 -21.09 1.90 -1.23
CA ALA A 47 -22.07 1.39 -2.20
C ALA A 47 -23.29 0.76 -1.49
N ASN A 48 -23.07 -0.02 -0.44
CA ASN A 48 -24.16 -0.61 0.34
C ASN A 48 -25.01 0.45 1.07
N LYS A 49 -24.45 1.60 1.45
CA LYS A 49 -25.24 2.69 2.03
C LYS A 49 -26.12 3.37 0.99
N GLU A 50 -25.60 3.59 -0.21
CA GLU A 50 -26.36 4.19 -1.31
C GLU A 50 -27.54 3.32 -1.79
N VAL A 51 -27.38 1.99 -1.78
CA VAL A 51 -28.47 1.06 -2.15
C VAL A 51 -29.55 0.96 -1.06
N ASN A 52 -29.21 1.21 0.21
CA ASN A 52 -30.12 1.09 1.35
C ASN A 52 -30.78 2.42 1.76
N THR A 53 -30.55 3.51 1.01
CA THR A 53 -31.15 4.84 1.22
C THR A 53 -32.16 5.14 0.13
#